data_AF-A0A353PB95-F1
#
_entry.id   AF-A0A353PB95-F1
#
_cell.length_a   1.000
_cell.length_b   1.000
_cell.length_c   1.000
_cell.angle_alpha   90.00
_cell.angle_beta   90.00
_cell.angle_gamma   90.00
#
_symmetry.space_group_name_H-M   'P 1'
#
loop_
_entity.id
_entity.type
_entity.pdbx_description
1 polymer ?
#
loop_
_entity_poly.entity_id
_entity_poly.type
_entity_poly.pdbx_seq_one_letter_code
_entity_poly.pdbx_strand_id
1 'polypeptide(L)'
;DHVVRVKRRTLLDGFADPGDFRTRSAGEVDFRQVWSSAKHRLTPYCLDAERERVIFVEAPDTVDLTEDHPFFYEAQRRHATTLYAVPYATVQQLAAEVPAEIASRPVIFLHSTGRCGSTLLCRLLGDAAETVSVSEPDFYSQLVLLRDGASAGQQAQLAAITAACTRLLVANMCATHPAAQSVVIKLRGVAVFAADLLASDLPDSRHLFLYRDAIDTVDSFFAMVMRVPLMRVARKVRLETVVLRLLALINPMKRNPGALAPLYNQAHYRDRIPE
;
A
#
# COMPACT_ATOMS: atom_id res chain seq x y z
N ASP A 1 12.25 9.52 19.15
CA ASP A 1 11.16 8.67 18.59
C ASP A 1 10.39 8.01 19.71
N HIS A 2 9.11 7.68 19.52
CA HIS A 2 8.34 7.00 20.57
C HIS A 2 8.15 5.52 20.28
N VAL A 3 8.38 4.69 21.29
CA VAL A 3 8.09 3.26 21.25
C VAL A 3 6.71 3.02 21.79
N VAL A 4 5.98 2.17 21.08
CA VAL A 4 4.61 1.83 21.43
C VAL A 4 4.43 0.32 21.37
N ARG A 5 4.03 -0.28 22.49
CA ARG A 5 3.72 -1.72 22.55
C ARG A 5 2.27 -1.98 22.17
N VAL A 6 2.07 -3.05 21.39
CA VAL A 6 0.78 -3.38 20.77
C VAL A 6 -0.03 -4.38 21.59
N LYS A 7 -1.35 -4.16 21.68
CA LYS A 7 -2.39 -5.12 22.07
C LYS A 7 -3.51 -5.05 21.02
N ARG A 8 -4.05 -6.19 20.55
CA ARG A 8 -4.92 -6.19 19.36
C ARG A 8 -6.43 -6.08 19.61
N ARG A 9 -7.09 -5.28 18.74
CA ARG A 9 -8.18 -5.67 17.79
C ARG A 9 -9.04 -4.43 17.47
N THR A 10 -9.25 -4.13 16.17
CA THR A 10 -10.57 -3.97 15.51
C THR A 10 -10.54 -3.84 13.97
N LEU A 11 -11.48 -4.58 13.34
CA LEU A 11 -12.05 -4.55 11.97
C LEU A 11 -11.18 -4.88 10.72
N LEU A 12 -11.85 -5.47 9.73
CA LEU A 12 -11.37 -5.89 8.41
C LEU A 12 -11.57 -4.76 7.38
N ASP A 13 -10.65 -4.69 6.40
CA ASP A 13 -10.71 -3.92 5.14
C ASP A 13 -10.63 -2.37 5.18
N GLY A 14 -9.73 -1.82 6.02
CA GLY A 14 -9.33 -0.40 5.97
C GLY A 14 -8.05 -0.14 5.16
N PHE A 15 -7.65 1.12 5.04
CA PHE A 15 -6.24 1.45 4.80
C PHE A 15 -5.46 1.32 6.12
N ALA A 16 -4.17 0.99 6.05
CA ALA A 16 -3.30 0.94 7.22
C ALA A 16 -3.34 2.26 7.98
N ASP A 17 -3.60 2.18 9.27
CA ASP A 17 -3.81 3.32 10.15
C ASP A 17 -3.18 3.05 11.53
N PRO A 18 -2.63 4.05 12.23
CA PRO A 18 -2.13 3.86 13.59
C PRO A 18 -3.18 3.23 14.54
N GLY A 19 -4.47 3.49 14.30
CA GLY A 19 -5.63 2.95 15.02
C GLY A 19 -5.89 1.45 14.80
N ASP A 20 -5.17 0.78 13.88
CA ASP A 20 -5.19 -0.68 13.75
C ASP A 20 -4.68 -1.40 15.01
N PHE A 21 -3.95 -0.67 15.85
CA PHE A 21 -3.29 -1.19 17.05
C PHE A 21 -3.85 -0.53 18.31
N ARG A 22 -4.05 -1.31 19.37
CA ARG A 22 -4.16 -0.72 20.71
C ARG A 22 -2.77 -0.61 21.29
N THR A 23 -2.48 0.53 21.85
CA THR A 23 -1.10 0.95 22.07
C THR A 23 -0.88 1.34 23.52
N ARG A 24 0.31 1.05 24.05
CA ARG A 24 0.81 1.63 25.30
C ARG A 24 2.19 2.22 25.04
N SER A 25 2.37 3.49 25.42
CA SER A 25 3.69 4.14 25.34
C SER A 25 4.69 3.37 26.19
N ALA A 26 5.85 3.10 25.59
CA ALA A 26 6.97 2.39 26.20
C ALA A 26 8.21 3.30 26.37
N GLY A 27 8.07 4.61 26.10
CA GLY A 27 9.13 5.60 26.24
C GLY A 27 9.69 6.09 24.91
N GLU A 28 10.76 6.88 25.01
CA GLU A 28 11.51 7.39 23.86
C GLU A 28 12.74 6.54 23.57
N VAL A 29 13.05 6.38 22.29
CA VAL A 29 14.28 5.73 21.81
C VAL A 29 14.92 6.55 20.70
N ASP A 30 16.20 6.29 20.47
CA ASP A 30 16.90 6.64 19.24
C ASP A 30 16.59 5.59 18.18
N PHE A 31 15.68 5.90 17.25
CA PHE A 31 15.29 4.96 16.21
C PHE A 31 16.43 4.65 15.24
N ARG A 32 17.47 5.49 15.12
CA ARG A 32 18.61 5.20 14.24
C ARG A 32 19.44 4.03 14.78
N GLN A 33 19.62 3.97 16.10
CA GLN A 33 20.28 2.83 16.75
C GLN A 33 19.44 1.55 16.65
N VAL A 34 18.12 1.67 16.75
CA VAL A 34 17.19 0.54 16.54
C VAL A 34 17.26 0.04 15.10
N TRP A 35 17.26 0.96 14.13
CA TRP A 35 17.39 0.65 12.71
C TRP A 35 18.70 -0.08 12.39
N SER A 36 19.84 0.44 12.87
CA SER A 36 21.14 -0.17 12.57
C SER A 36 21.28 -1.60 13.10
N SER A 37 20.67 -1.90 14.24
CA SER A 37 20.73 -3.23 14.89
C SER A 37 19.63 -4.20 14.42
N ALA A 38 18.48 -3.70 13.96
CA ALA A 38 17.29 -4.52 13.70
C ALA A 38 16.56 -4.21 12.39
N LYS A 39 17.19 -3.56 11.39
CA LYS A 39 16.55 -3.20 10.11
C LYS A 39 15.82 -4.35 9.41
N HIS A 40 16.27 -5.60 9.55
CA HIS A 40 15.64 -6.79 8.96
C HIS A 40 14.25 -7.11 9.56
N ARG A 41 13.94 -6.58 10.75
CA ARG A 41 12.63 -6.70 11.41
C ARG A 41 11.73 -5.48 11.25
N LEU A 42 12.26 -4.38 10.74
CA LEU A 42 11.60 -3.07 10.75
C LEU A 42 11.10 -2.71 9.36
N THR A 43 9.80 -2.46 9.25
CA THR A 43 9.17 -2.09 7.98
C THR A 43 8.25 -0.88 8.16
N PRO A 44 8.23 0.08 7.21
CA PRO A 44 7.23 1.15 7.22
C PRO A 44 5.82 0.55 7.07
N TYR A 45 4.88 1.00 7.89
CA TYR A 45 3.50 0.52 7.89
C TYR A 45 2.54 1.57 7.32
N CYS A 46 2.51 2.76 7.93
CA CYS A 46 1.62 3.85 7.52
C CYS A 46 2.22 5.23 7.83
N LEU A 47 1.67 6.25 7.17
CA LEU A 47 1.94 7.67 7.37
C LEU A 47 0.93 8.25 8.37
N ASP A 48 1.43 8.95 9.38
CA ASP A 48 0.67 9.84 10.28
C ASP A 48 0.98 11.28 9.87
N ALA A 49 0.30 11.75 8.83
CA ALA A 49 0.54 13.06 8.24
C ALA A 49 0.15 14.22 9.18
N GLU A 50 -0.83 14.01 10.07
CA GLU A 50 -1.22 15.02 11.06
C GLU A 50 -0.07 15.36 12.00
N ARG A 51 0.76 14.37 12.34
CA ARG A 51 1.90 14.52 13.26
C ARG A 51 3.26 14.49 12.58
N GLU A 52 3.29 14.42 11.25
CA GLU A 52 4.48 14.26 10.40
C GLU A 52 5.39 13.10 10.82
N ARG A 53 4.80 11.90 10.98
CA ARG A 53 5.53 10.69 11.39
C ARG A 53 5.20 9.51 10.50
N VAL A 54 6.14 8.59 10.38
CA VAL A 54 5.91 7.25 9.84
C VAL A 54 5.80 6.28 11.00
N ILE A 55 4.81 5.40 10.94
CA ILE A 55 4.72 4.27 11.85
C ILE A 55 5.52 3.11 11.24
N PHE A 56 6.55 2.68 11.95
CA PHE A 56 7.25 1.43 11.64
C PHE A 56 6.71 0.30 12.51
N VAL A 57 6.67 -0.89 11.93
CA VAL A 57 6.35 -2.14 12.61
C VAL A 57 7.62 -2.95 12.79
N GLU A 58 7.84 -3.45 13.99
CA GLU A 58 8.77 -4.55 14.27
C GLU A 58 8.02 -5.89 14.24
N ALA A 59 8.53 -6.85 13.48
CA ALA A 59 8.07 -8.23 13.48
C ALA A 59 9.14 -9.18 14.06
N PRO A 60 8.78 -10.37 14.56
CA PRO A 60 9.75 -11.37 15.00
C PRO A 60 10.62 -11.89 13.84
N ASP A 61 11.87 -12.26 14.12
CA ASP A 61 12.80 -12.85 13.14
C ASP A 61 12.31 -14.17 12.53
N THR A 62 11.38 -14.83 13.20
CA THR A 62 10.83 -16.12 12.79
C THR A 62 9.75 -16.00 11.71
N VAL A 63 9.41 -14.78 11.27
CA VAL A 63 8.30 -14.53 10.34
C VAL A 63 8.81 -13.80 9.11
N ASP A 64 8.58 -14.38 7.94
CA ASP A 64 8.71 -13.70 6.67
C ASP A 64 7.37 -13.01 6.33
N LEU A 65 7.36 -11.69 6.38
CA LEU A 65 6.16 -10.89 6.11
C LEU A 65 5.72 -10.95 4.63
N THR A 66 6.60 -11.35 3.71
CA THR A 66 6.29 -11.48 2.28
C THR A 66 5.53 -12.77 1.96
N GLU A 67 5.73 -13.82 2.76
CA GLU A 67 5.16 -15.16 2.55
C GLU A 67 3.97 -15.49 3.47
N ASP A 68 3.90 -14.89 4.67
CA ASP A 68 2.91 -15.28 5.70
C ASP A 68 1.45 -14.96 5.33
N HIS A 69 1.21 -13.86 4.60
CA HIS A 69 -0.13 -13.45 4.19
C HIS A 69 -0.21 -12.98 2.73
N PRO A 70 -1.40 -13.05 2.09
CA PRO A 70 -1.59 -12.53 0.72
C PRO A 70 -1.26 -11.04 0.56
N PHE A 71 -1.32 -10.28 1.65
CA PHE A 71 -1.05 -8.84 1.70
C PHE A 71 -0.10 -8.52 2.85
N PHE A 72 0.94 -7.77 2.53
CA PHE A 72 2.05 -7.41 3.41
C PHE A 72 1.58 -6.60 4.62
N TYR A 73 0.69 -5.62 4.42
CA TYR A 73 0.14 -4.84 5.54
C TYR A 73 -0.65 -5.71 6.53
N GLU A 74 -1.30 -6.78 6.08
CA GLU A 74 -1.96 -7.72 6.98
C GLU A 74 -0.96 -8.53 7.79
N ALA A 75 0.15 -8.97 7.17
CA ALA A 75 1.26 -9.62 7.85
C ALA A 75 1.87 -8.70 8.90
N GLN A 76 2.20 -7.45 8.53
CA GLN A 76 2.70 -6.43 9.46
C GLN A 76 1.74 -6.26 10.63
N ARG A 77 0.45 -6.02 10.36
CA ARG A 77 -0.57 -5.88 11.39
C ARG A 77 -0.68 -7.12 12.27
N ARG A 78 -0.51 -8.33 11.71
CA ARG A 78 -0.61 -9.63 12.39
C ARG A 78 0.63 -10.02 13.19
N HIS A 79 1.80 -9.48 12.87
CA HIS A 79 3.03 -9.87 13.55
C HIS A 79 3.70 -8.73 14.31
N ALA A 80 3.15 -7.52 14.24
CA ALA A 80 3.64 -6.38 15.01
C ALA A 80 3.79 -6.69 16.51
N THR A 81 5.03 -6.65 16.98
CA THR A 81 5.39 -6.72 18.41
C THR A 81 5.56 -5.33 19.00
N THR A 82 6.17 -4.44 18.23
CA THR A 82 6.48 -3.06 18.60
C THR A 82 6.14 -2.13 17.44
N LEU A 83 5.66 -0.93 17.75
CA LEU A 83 5.56 0.17 16.80
C LEU A 83 6.52 1.28 17.19
N TYR A 84 7.07 1.94 16.17
CA TYR A 84 7.86 3.15 16.34
C TYR A 84 7.19 4.28 15.58
N ALA A 85 6.90 5.37 16.29
CA ALA A 85 6.45 6.61 15.67
C ALA A 85 7.68 7.49 15.41
N VAL A 86 8.09 7.55 14.14
CA VAL A 86 9.36 8.15 13.70
C VAL A 86 9.08 9.41 12.90
N PRO A 87 9.57 10.60 13.30
CA PRO A 87 9.38 11.84 12.56
C PRO A 87 9.91 11.74 11.12
N TYR A 88 9.24 12.41 10.18
CA TYR A 88 9.64 12.43 8.77
C TYR A 88 11.11 12.82 8.56
N ALA A 89 11.60 13.81 9.30
CA ALA A 89 13.01 14.22 9.25
C ALA A 89 13.97 13.07 9.56
N THR A 90 13.69 12.27 10.59
CA THR A 90 14.51 11.10 10.96
C THR A 90 14.43 10.02 9.87
N VAL A 91 13.25 9.78 9.29
CA VAL A 91 13.08 8.81 8.19
C VAL A 91 13.86 9.21 6.95
N GLN A 92 13.82 10.50 6.57
CA GLN A 92 14.56 11.02 5.43
C GLN A 92 16.07 10.92 5.64
N GLN A 93 16.55 11.24 6.84
CA GLN A 93 17.96 11.07 7.19
C GLN A 93 18.40 9.61 7.11
N LEU A 94 17.62 8.68 7.67
CA LEU A 94 17.90 7.24 7.57
C LEU A 94 17.91 6.75 6.13
N ALA A 95 16.98 7.23 5.30
CA ALA A 95 16.93 6.86 3.89
C ALA A 95 18.13 7.37 3.10
N ALA A 96 18.69 8.54 3.47
CA ALA A 96 19.91 9.07 2.87
C ALA A 96 21.17 8.30 3.28
N GLU A 97 21.15 7.60 4.42
CA GLU A 97 22.22 6.74 4.92
C GLU A 97 22.17 5.32 4.33
N VAL A 98 21.13 4.98 3.55
CA VAL A 98 21.06 3.68 2.87
C VAL A 98 22.21 3.58 1.86
N PRO A 99 23.03 2.50 1.91
CA PRO A 99 24.15 2.33 1.00
C PRO A 99 23.74 2.43 -0.47
N ALA A 100 24.62 3.01 -1.30
CA ALA A 100 24.33 3.26 -2.71
C ALA A 100 23.96 1.98 -3.46
N GLU A 101 24.60 0.84 -3.15
CA GLU A 101 24.29 -0.46 -3.78
C GLU A 101 22.90 -1.02 -3.43
N ILE A 102 22.32 -0.59 -2.31
CA ILE A 102 20.94 -0.92 -1.94
C ILE A 102 20.00 0.11 -2.56
N ALA A 103 20.37 1.39 -2.52
CA ALA A 103 19.57 2.48 -3.08
C ALA A 103 19.38 2.37 -4.60
N SER A 104 20.32 1.76 -5.33
CA SER A 104 20.24 1.46 -6.76
C SER A 104 19.61 0.10 -7.09
N ARG A 105 19.12 -0.65 -6.09
CA ARG A 105 18.43 -1.92 -6.33
C ARG A 105 17.22 -1.65 -7.24
N PRO A 106 17.05 -2.37 -8.36
CA PRO A 106 15.89 -2.20 -9.23
C PRO A 106 14.59 -2.41 -8.48
N VAL A 107 13.70 -1.41 -8.55
CA VAL A 107 12.35 -1.46 -7.97
C VAL A 107 11.32 -1.48 -9.10
N ILE A 108 10.42 -2.45 -9.09
CA ILE A 108 9.32 -2.55 -10.05
C ILE A 108 8.01 -2.27 -9.31
N PHE A 109 7.39 -1.12 -9.55
CA PHE A 109 6.05 -0.84 -9.08
C PHE A 109 5.02 -1.52 -9.99
N LEU A 110 4.31 -2.50 -9.45
CA LEU A 110 3.19 -3.16 -10.13
C LEU A 110 1.88 -2.44 -9.77
N HIS A 111 1.48 -1.54 -10.67
CA HIS A 111 0.19 -0.86 -10.66
C HIS A 111 -0.90 -1.75 -11.25
N SER A 112 -2.14 -1.53 -10.84
CA SER A 112 -3.25 -2.29 -11.40
C SER A 112 -4.60 -1.58 -11.31
N THR A 113 -5.57 -2.00 -12.12
CA THR A 113 -6.98 -1.56 -12.00
C THR A 113 -7.71 -2.18 -10.81
N GLY A 114 -7.04 -3.01 -9.99
CA GLY A 114 -7.68 -3.93 -9.05
C GLY A 114 -8.38 -5.09 -9.76
N ARG A 115 -8.49 -6.24 -9.08
CA ARG A 115 -9.23 -7.45 -9.54
C ARG A 115 -8.83 -7.99 -10.94
N CYS A 116 -7.66 -7.63 -11.45
CA CYS A 116 -7.14 -8.02 -12.76
C CYS A 116 -6.08 -9.15 -12.70
N GLY A 117 -5.86 -9.75 -11.53
CA GLY A 117 -4.84 -10.79 -11.35
C GLY A 117 -3.47 -10.28 -10.89
N SER A 118 -3.37 -9.04 -10.40
CA SER A 118 -2.09 -8.47 -9.92
C SER A 118 -1.47 -9.27 -8.77
N THR A 119 -2.26 -9.89 -7.89
CA THR A 119 -1.73 -10.80 -6.86
C THR A 119 -1.09 -12.05 -7.47
N LEU A 120 -1.66 -12.62 -8.54
CA LEU A 120 -1.07 -13.76 -9.23
C LEU A 120 0.25 -13.37 -9.89
N LEU A 121 0.27 -12.25 -10.63
CA LEU A 121 1.49 -11.75 -11.26
C LEU A 121 2.58 -11.43 -10.23
N CYS A 122 2.23 -10.81 -9.10
CA CYS A 122 3.15 -10.52 -8.01
C CYS A 122 3.84 -11.80 -7.49
N ARG A 123 3.08 -12.89 -7.31
CA ARG A 123 3.62 -14.18 -6.89
C ARG A 123 4.52 -14.80 -7.94
N LEU A 124 4.08 -14.85 -9.20
CA LEU A 124 4.92 -15.35 -10.31
C LEU A 124 6.24 -14.59 -10.45
N LEU A 125 6.23 -13.28 -10.20
CA LEU A 125 7.45 -12.48 -10.18
C LEU A 125 8.31 -12.74 -8.93
N GLY A 126 7.72 -13.09 -7.79
CA GLY A 126 8.46 -13.46 -6.58
C GLY A 126 9.07 -14.87 -6.67
N ASP A 127 8.45 -15.77 -7.43
CA ASP A 127 8.97 -17.10 -7.73
C ASP A 127 10.11 -17.06 -8.77
N ALA A 128 10.27 -15.95 -9.49
CA ALA A 128 11.39 -15.79 -10.41
C ALA A 128 12.71 -15.69 -9.63
N ALA A 129 13.75 -16.34 -10.14
CA ALA A 129 15.07 -16.30 -9.52
C ALA A 129 15.49 -14.84 -9.28
N GLU A 130 16.01 -14.56 -8.09
CA GLU A 130 16.58 -13.26 -7.71
C GLU A 130 15.59 -12.09 -7.62
N THR A 131 14.31 -12.34 -7.40
CA THR A 131 13.32 -11.28 -7.14
C THR A 131 12.61 -11.51 -5.82
N VAL A 132 12.39 -10.44 -5.06
CA VAL A 132 11.48 -10.45 -3.91
C VAL A 132 10.26 -9.60 -4.23
N SER A 133 9.07 -10.14 -3.95
CA SER A 133 7.81 -9.50 -4.23
C SER A 133 7.08 -9.11 -2.96
N VAL A 134 6.70 -7.84 -2.84
CA VAL A 134 5.99 -7.29 -1.70
C VAL A 134 4.59 -6.87 -2.14
N SER A 135 3.58 -7.56 -1.62
CA SER A 135 2.17 -7.35 -2.00
C SER A 135 1.49 -6.34 -1.08
N GLU A 136 1.14 -5.16 -1.60
CA GLU A 136 0.37 -4.12 -0.91
C GLU A 136 0.99 -3.56 0.40
N PRO A 137 2.21 -3.01 0.40
CA PRO A 137 2.62 -2.10 1.48
C PRO A 137 1.70 -0.87 1.49
N ASP A 138 0.91 -0.68 2.54
CA ASP A 138 -0.29 0.15 2.40
C ASP A 138 -0.05 1.65 2.60
N PHE A 139 1.16 2.06 3.03
CA PHE A 139 1.56 3.47 3.05
C PHE A 139 1.52 4.13 1.66
N TYR A 140 1.62 3.34 0.57
CA TYR A 140 1.40 3.84 -0.80
C TYR A 140 -0.05 4.23 -1.06
N SER A 141 -1.01 3.49 -0.51
CA SER A 141 -2.44 3.75 -0.72
C SER A 141 -2.88 5.04 -0.02
N GLN A 142 -2.26 5.36 1.12
CA GLN A 142 -2.53 6.58 1.86
C GLN A 142 -2.17 7.85 1.08
N LEU A 143 -1.22 7.78 0.14
CA LEU A 143 -0.92 8.92 -0.74
C LEU A 143 -2.14 9.45 -1.49
N VAL A 144 -3.01 8.55 -1.94
CA VAL A 144 -4.22 8.92 -2.67
C VAL A 144 -5.16 9.75 -1.80
N LEU A 145 -5.27 9.39 -0.51
CA LEU A 145 -6.10 10.10 0.44
C LEU A 145 -5.46 11.42 0.89
N LEU A 146 -4.16 11.41 1.15
CA LEU A 146 -3.44 12.56 1.68
C LEU A 146 -3.19 13.64 0.63
N ARG A 147 -3.19 13.28 -0.66
CA ARG A 147 -3.05 14.25 -1.76
C ARG A 147 -4.32 15.08 -1.96
N ASP A 148 -5.49 14.55 -1.65
CA ASP A 148 -6.74 15.27 -1.87
C ASP A 148 -6.79 16.54 -1.02
N GLY A 149 -6.91 17.70 -1.67
CA GLY A 149 -6.83 19.01 -1.02
C GLY A 149 -5.43 19.45 -0.57
N ALA A 150 -4.37 18.70 -0.86
CA ALA A 150 -3.00 19.06 -0.49
C ALA A 150 -2.40 20.10 -1.44
N SER A 151 -1.74 21.10 -0.88
CA SER A 151 -0.93 22.08 -1.62
C SER A 151 0.26 21.41 -2.33
N ALA A 152 0.84 22.08 -3.33
CA ALA A 152 2.01 21.56 -4.06
C ALA A 152 3.19 21.23 -3.12
N GLY A 153 3.42 22.04 -2.08
CA GLY A 153 4.46 21.78 -1.08
C GLY A 153 4.20 20.52 -0.25
N GLN A 154 2.94 20.29 0.15
CA GLN A 154 2.55 19.06 0.85
C GLN A 154 2.68 17.83 -0.04
N GLN A 155 2.30 17.93 -1.33
CA GLN A 155 2.49 16.82 -2.28
C GLN A 155 3.96 16.48 -2.49
N ALA A 156 4.84 17.48 -2.56
CA ALA A 156 6.28 17.27 -2.62
C ALA A 156 6.82 16.59 -1.34
N GLN A 157 6.34 16.99 -0.17
CA GLN A 157 6.71 16.33 1.09
C GLN A 157 6.23 14.87 1.13
N LEU A 158 5.01 14.59 0.67
CA LEU A 158 4.44 13.25 0.58
C LEU A 158 5.22 12.35 -0.39
N ALA A 159 5.64 12.87 -1.53
CA ALA A 159 6.51 12.16 -2.47
C ALA A 159 7.86 11.82 -1.81
N ALA A 160 8.51 12.83 -1.22
CA ALA A 160 9.82 12.66 -0.58
C ALA A 160 9.79 11.65 0.58
N ILE A 161 8.78 11.70 1.46
CA ILE A 161 8.67 10.73 2.56
C ILE A 161 8.33 9.33 2.05
N THR A 162 7.56 9.20 0.98
CA THR A 162 7.26 7.90 0.38
C THR A 162 8.48 7.29 -0.28
N ALA A 163 9.30 8.10 -0.96
CA ALA A 163 10.58 7.67 -1.51
C ALA A 163 11.53 7.20 -0.40
N ALA A 164 11.59 7.94 0.72
CA ALA A 164 12.37 7.54 1.89
C ALA A 164 11.87 6.21 2.48
N CYS A 165 10.55 6.04 2.66
CA CYS A 165 9.96 4.77 3.10
C CYS A 165 10.27 3.62 2.13
N THR A 166 10.24 3.88 0.82
CA THR A 166 10.56 2.88 -0.20
C THR A 166 12.01 2.43 -0.09
N ARG A 167 12.97 3.35 0.05
CA ARG A 167 14.40 3.03 0.24
C ARG A 167 14.62 2.17 1.49
N LEU A 168 13.93 2.49 2.58
CA LEU A 168 14.01 1.72 3.83
C LEU A 168 13.35 0.34 3.70
N LEU A 169 12.21 0.23 2.99
CA LEU A 169 11.59 -1.06 2.65
C LEU A 169 12.53 -1.91 1.80
N VAL A 170 13.16 -1.35 0.77
CA VAL A 170 14.16 -2.05 -0.06
C VAL A 170 15.35 -2.50 0.79
N ALA A 171 15.85 -1.66 1.70
CA ALA A 171 16.92 -2.03 2.61
C ALA A 171 16.53 -3.18 3.55
N ASN A 172 15.28 -3.23 4.00
CA ASN A 172 14.74 -4.36 4.75
C ASN A 172 14.69 -5.62 3.87
N MET A 173 14.14 -5.53 2.65
CA MET A 173 14.06 -6.66 1.70
C MET A 173 15.43 -7.22 1.33
N CYS A 174 16.44 -6.38 1.11
CA CYS A 174 17.80 -6.85 0.86
C CYS A 174 18.43 -7.53 2.09
N ALA A 175 18.01 -7.15 3.31
CA ALA A 175 18.50 -7.77 4.53
C ALA A 175 17.84 -9.13 4.80
N THR A 176 16.56 -9.30 4.47
CA THR A 176 15.82 -10.55 4.66
C THR A 176 15.95 -11.52 3.48
N HIS A 177 16.14 -11.02 2.27
CA HIS A 177 16.33 -11.79 1.03
C HIS A 177 17.63 -11.38 0.33
N PRO A 178 18.81 -11.76 0.85
CA PRO A 178 20.10 -11.30 0.32
C PRO A 178 20.40 -11.76 -1.11
N ALA A 179 19.72 -12.81 -1.59
CA ALA A 179 19.83 -13.30 -2.97
C ALA A 179 18.99 -12.49 -3.97
N ALA A 180 18.03 -11.67 -3.53
CA ALA A 180 17.14 -10.94 -4.42
C ALA A 180 17.86 -9.76 -5.08
N GLN A 181 18.05 -9.79 -6.40
CA GLN A 181 18.61 -8.73 -7.22
C GLN A 181 17.59 -7.66 -7.63
N SER A 182 16.29 -7.87 -7.42
CA SER A 182 15.26 -6.85 -7.65
C SER A 182 14.11 -6.96 -6.65
N VAL A 183 13.38 -5.84 -6.46
CA VAL A 183 12.21 -5.77 -5.59
C VAL A 183 10.99 -5.40 -6.42
N VAL A 184 9.97 -6.25 -6.42
CA VAL A 184 8.65 -5.96 -7.01
C VAL A 184 7.73 -5.49 -5.90
N ILE A 185 7.15 -4.30 -6.06
CA ILE A 185 6.18 -3.74 -5.12
C ILE A 185 4.84 -3.70 -5.82
N LYS A 186 3.96 -4.65 -5.49
CA LYS A 186 2.59 -4.64 -5.98
C LYS A 186 1.76 -3.69 -5.14
N LEU A 187 1.10 -2.76 -5.80
CA LEU A 187 0.29 -1.75 -5.14
C LEU A 187 -1.19 -2.15 -5.11
N ARG A 188 -1.95 -1.58 -4.17
CA ARG A 188 -3.42 -1.63 -4.23
C ARG A 188 -3.90 -0.89 -5.48
N GLY A 189 -5.03 -1.30 -6.03
CA GLY A 189 -5.54 -0.72 -7.28
C GLY A 189 -5.74 0.81 -7.20
N VAL A 190 -6.11 1.32 -6.03
CA VAL A 190 -6.26 2.77 -5.79
C VAL A 190 -4.95 3.55 -5.91
N ALA A 191 -3.79 2.95 -5.62
CA ALA A 191 -2.51 3.65 -5.62
C ALA A 191 -2.10 4.14 -7.01
N VAL A 192 -2.70 3.61 -8.08
CA VAL A 192 -2.48 4.09 -9.46
C VAL A 192 -2.79 5.59 -9.59
N PHE A 193 -3.73 6.11 -8.79
CA PHE A 193 -4.06 7.53 -8.84
C PHE A 193 -2.96 8.42 -8.31
N ALA A 194 -1.99 7.91 -7.53
CA ALA A 194 -0.83 8.64 -7.02
C ALA A 194 0.48 8.21 -7.72
N ALA A 195 0.40 7.58 -8.90
CA ALA A 195 1.57 7.08 -9.62
C ALA A 195 2.57 8.18 -10.01
N ASP A 196 2.08 9.40 -10.22
CA ASP A 196 2.87 10.62 -10.48
C ASP A 196 3.83 10.94 -9.33
N LEU A 197 3.39 10.75 -8.07
CA LEU A 197 4.21 10.99 -6.88
C LEU A 197 5.25 9.88 -6.63
N LEU A 198 5.09 8.71 -7.25
CA LEU A 198 6.04 7.59 -7.12
C LEU A 198 7.18 7.65 -8.13
N ALA A 199 6.95 8.29 -9.27
CA ALA A 199 7.92 8.35 -10.37
C ALA A 199 9.07 9.34 -10.12
N SER A 200 8.99 10.22 -9.11
CA SER A 200 9.86 11.39 -8.99
C SER A 200 11.23 11.16 -8.32
N ASP A 201 11.41 10.12 -7.49
CA ASP A 201 12.55 10.08 -6.54
C ASP A 201 13.35 8.75 -6.51
N LEU A 202 13.09 7.83 -7.45
CA LEU A 202 13.77 6.53 -7.54
C LEU A 202 14.32 6.31 -8.97
N PRO A 203 15.61 6.62 -9.22
CA PRO A 203 16.16 6.72 -10.57
C PRO A 203 16.11 5.43 -11.40
N ASP A 204 16.19 4.26 -10.75
CA ASP A 204 16.13 2.95 -11.41
C ASP A 204 14.77 2.25 -11.26
N SER A 205 13.73 3.00 -10.86
CA SER A 205 12.39 2.42 -10.72
C SER A 205 11.71 2.19 -12.08
N ARG A 206 11.00 1.07 -12.19
CA ARG A 206 10.18 0.72 -13.34
C ARG A 206 8.73 0.61 -12.92
N HIS A 207 7.82 1.00 -13.81
CA HIS A 207 6.39 0.95 -13.55
C HIS A 207 5.74 -0.03 -14.52
N LEU A 208 5.10 -1.06 -13.98
CA LEU A 208 4.31 -2.03 -14.74
C LEU A 208 2.84 -1.81 -14.42
N PHE A 209 2.00 -1.60 -15.43
CA PHE A 209 0.56 -1.43 -15.26
C PHE A 209 -0.19 -2.66 -15.78
N LEU A 210 -0.80 -3.42 -14.87
CA LEU A 210 -1.64 -4.57 -15.21
C LEU A 210 -3.12 -4.18 -15.24
N TYR A 211 -3.75 -4.36 -16.39
CA TYR A 211 -5.18 -4.17 -16.57
C TYR A 211 -5.84 -5.45 -17.09
N ARG A 212 -7.16 -5.50 -16.95
CA ARG A 212 -8.04 -6.51 -17.51
C ARG A 212 -9.22 -5.79 -18.17
N ASP A 213 -9.96 -6.50 -19.02
CA ASP A 213 -11.27 -6.04 -19.49
C ASP A 213 -12.11 -5.43 -18.35
N ALA A 214 -12.69 -4.26 -18.60
CA ALA A 214 -13.34 -3.44 -17.59
C ALA A 214 -14.64 -4.10 -17.06
N ILE A 215 -15.38 -4.79 -17.93
CA ILE A 215 -16.63 -5.49 -17.60
C ILE A 215 -16.33 -6.66 -16.67
N ASP A 216 -15.29 -7.43 -16.99
CA ASP A 216 -14.81 -8.54 -16.17
C ASP A 216 -14.27 -8.09 -14.80
N THR A 217 -13.53 -6.99 -14.79
CA THR A 217 -12.95 -6.41 -13.56
C THR A 217 -14.05 -6.04 -12.57
N VAL A 218 -15.13 -5.41 -13.06
CA VAL A 218 -16.29 -5.09 -12.23
C VAL A 218 -17.03 -6.33 -11.78
N ASP A 219 -17.28 -7.29 -12.67
CA ASP A 219 -17.93 -8.53 -12.26
C ASP A 219 -17.18 -9.20 -11.10
N SER A 220 -15.86 -9.23 -11.18
CA SER A 220 -14.99 -9.75 -10.13
C SER A 220 -15.07 -8.95 -8.84
N PHE A 221 -15.12 -7.61 -8.92
CA PHE A 221 -15.26 -6.73 -7.76
C PHE A 221 -16.60 -6.94 -7.05
N PHE A 222 -17.69 -6.98 -7.80
CA PHE A 222 -19.02 -7.20 -7.24
C PHE A 222 -19.23 -8.60 -6.69
N ALA A 223 -18.68 -9.62 -7.36
CA ALA A 223 -18.68 -10.97 -6.82
C ALA A 223 -17.95 -11.04 -5.47
N MET A 224 -16.90 -10.25 -5.27
CA MET A 224 -16.19 -10.15 -3.99
C MET A 224 -17.05 -9.46 -2.92
N VAL A 225 -17.60 -8.27 -3.21
CA VAL A 225 -18.35 -7.46 -2.23
C VAL A 225 -19.68 -8.12 -1.85
N MET A 226 -20.45 -8.58 -2.84
CA MET A 226 -21.79 -9.13 -2.62
C MET A 226 -21.77 -10.63 -2.34
N ARG A 227 -20.64 -11.31 -2.54
CA ARG A 227 -20.49 -12.78 -2.44
C ARG A 227 -21.45 -13.55 -3.36
N VAL A 228 -21.98 -12.88 -4.38
CA VAL A 228 -22.84 -13.41 -5.44
C VAL A 228 -22.49 -12.72 -6.76
N PRO A 229 -22.67 -13.35 -7.93
CA PRO A 229 -22.41 -12.73 -9.24
C PRO A 229 -23.53 -11.73 -9.61
N LEU A 230 -23.95 -10.89 -8.66
CA LEU A 230 -25.12 -10.01 -8.76
C LEU A 230 -25.05 -9.11 -9.98
N MET A 231 -23.87 -8.56 -10.32
CA MET A 231 -23.74 -7.70 -11.52
C MET A 231 -23.93 -8.45 -12.84
N ARG A 232 -23.53 -9.71 -12.92
CA ARG A 232 -23.79 -10.53 -14.12
C ARG A 232 -25.28 -10.75 -14.30
N VAL A 233 -26.00 -10.99 -13.20
CA VAL A 233 -27.46 -11.14 -13.23
C VAL A 233 -28.12 -9.80 -13.52
N ALA A 234 -27.71 -8.72 -12.85
CA ALA A 234 -28.25 -7.37 -13.02
C ALA A 234 -28.11 -6.88 -14.47
N ARG A 235 -26.96 -7.09 -15.12
CA ARG A 235 -26.77 -6.77 -16.55
C ARG A 235 -27.68 -7.58 -17.47
N LYS A 236 -27.90 -8.87 -17.17
CA LYS A 236 -28.85 -9.69 -17.94
C LYS A 236 -30.28 -9.14 -17.89
N VAL A 237 -30.65 -8.47 -16.79
CA VAL A 237 -31.98 -7.86 -16.59
C VAL A 237 -31.97 -6.33 -16.73
N ARG A 238 -30.87 -5.73 -17.22
CA ARG A 238 -30.70 -4.28 -17.42
C ARG A 238 -30.90 -3.41 -16.15
N LEU A 239 -30.53 -3.93 -14.97
CA LEU A 239 -30.63 -3.23 -13.67
C LEU A 239 -29.26 -2.78 -13.11
N GLU A 240 -28.19 -2.91 -13.89
CA GLU A 240 -26.83 -2.55 -13.48
C GLU A 240 -26.68 -1.08 -13.03
N THR A 241 -27.41 -0.16 -13.64
CA THR A 241 -27.38 1.26 -13.25
C THR A 241 -28.00 1.50 -11.88
N VAL A 242 -29.03 0.73 -11.51
CA VAL A 242 -29.65 0.79 -10.18
C VAL A 242 -28.69 0.25 -9.12
N VAL A 243 -28.04 -0.87 -9.41
CA VAL A 243 -27.04 -1.47 -8.51
C VAL A 243 -25.85 -0.54 -8.31
N LEU A 244 -25.34 0.09 -9.37
CA LEU A 244 -24.27 1.09 -9.26
C LEU A 244 -24.72 2.31 -8.45
N ARG A 245 -25.91 2.87 -8.69
CA ARG A 245 -26.46 3.98 -7.89
C ARG A 245 -26.57 3.64 -6.40
N LEU A 246 -27.02 2.43 -6.06
CA LEU A 246 -27.08 1.99 -4.65
C LEU A 246 -25.69 1.86 -4.02
N LEU A 247 -24.68 1.44 -4.80
CA LEU A 247 -23.31 1.38 -4.33
C LEU A 247 -22.68 2.76 -4.11
N ALA A 248 -22.95 3.75 -4.96
CA ALA A 248 -22.51 5.14 -4.74
C ALA A 248 -22.93 5.70 -3.37
N LEU A 249 -24.01 5.16 -2.78
CA LEU A 249 -24.51 5.60 -1.47
C LEU A 249 -23.72 5.02 -0.28
N ILE A 250 -22.85 4.02 -0.50
CA ILE A 250 -22.04 3.39 0.56
C ILE A 250 -20.74 4.18 0.76
N ASN A 251 -20.49 4.56 2.02
CA ASN A 251 -19.62 5.68 2.43
C ASN A 251 -18.20 5.76 1.81
N PRO A 252 -17.40 4.68 1.66
CA PRO A 252 -16.09 4.76 1.00
C PRO A 252 -16.15 5.07 -0.51
N MET A 253 -17.28 4.79 -1.19
CA MET A 253 -17.46 5.09 -2.62
C MET A 253 -17.89 6.53 -2.91
N LYS A 254 -18.34 7.30 -1.90
CA LYS A 254 -18.75 8.71 -2.09
C LYS A 254 -17.60 9.67 -2.38
N ARG A 255 -16.40 9.38 -1.87
CA ARG A 255 -15.24 10.28 -2.04
C ARG A 255 -14.48 10.08 -3.34
N ASN A 256 -14.45 8.84 -3.87
CA ASN A 256 -13.82 8.55 -5.16
C ASN A 256 -14.37 7.22 -5.75
N PRO A 257 -15.57 7.23 -6.37
CA PRO A 257 -16.21 6.01 -6.86
C PRO A 257 -15.41 5.36 -8.00
N GLY A 258 -14.70 6.16 -8.80
CA GLY A 258 -13.79 5.69 -9.86
C GLY A 258 -12.59 4.91 -9.36
N ALA A 259 -12.18 5.12 -8.10
CA ALA A 259 -11.06 4.40 -7.50
C ALA A 259 -11.41 3.01 -6.99
N LEU A 260 -12.67 2.80 -6.59
CA LEU A 260 -13.16 1.52 -6.06
C LEU A 260 -13.91 0.70 -7.10
N ALA A 261 -14.51 1.35 -8.10
CA ALA A 261 -15.27 0.71 -9.17
C ALA A 261 -14.92 1.34 -10.53
N PRO A 262 -13.97 0.77 -11.30
CA PRO A 262 -13.48 1.34 -12.56
C PRO A 262 -14.55 1.65 -13.62
N LEU A 263 -15.74 1.06 -13.54
CA LEU A 263 -16.87 1.40 -14.42
C LEU A 263 -17.36 2.84 -14.28
N TYR A 264 -17.18 3.49 -13.14
CA TYR A 264 -17.51 4.92 -12.98
C TYR A 264 -16.66 5.83 -13.90
N ASN A 265 -15.51 5.33 -14.36
CA ASN A 265 -14.64 6.06 -15.27
C ASN A 265 -15.08 5.93 -16.74
N GLN A 266 -16.06 5.07 -17.05
CA GLN A 266 -16.62 4.97 -18.41
C GLN A 266 -17.71 6.02 -18.64
N ALA A 267 -17.61 6.74 -19.76
CA ALA A 267 -18.52 7.84 -20.13
C ALA A 267 -20.01 7.45 -20.03
N HIS A 268 -20.36 6.24 -20.48
CA HIS A 268 -21.72 5.70 -20.43
C HIS A 268 -22.34 5.66 -19.02
N TYR A 269 -21.53 5.44 -17.98
CA TYR A 269 -21.98 5.34 -16.59
C TYR A 269 -21.82 6.66 -15.84
N ARG A 270 -20.80 7.46 -16.20
CA ARG A 270 -20.56 8.80 -15.64
C ARG A 270 -21.77 9.72 -15.84
N ASP A 271 -22.42 9.66 -17.00
CA ASP A 271 -23.59 10.50 -17.31
C ASP A 271 -24.89 10.01 -16.64
N ARG A 272 -24.91 8.78 -16.11
CA ARG A 272 -26.11 8.11 -15.61
C ARG A 272 -26.16 7.96 -14.09
N ILE A 273 -25.06 8.26 -13.40
CA ILE A 273 -24.96 8.18 -11.95
C ILE A 273 -24.62 9.59 -11.45
N PRO A 274 -25.58 10.34 -10.88
CA PRO A 274 -25.32 11.69 -10.40
C PRO A 274 -24.27 11.68 -9.27
N GLU A 275 -23.47 12.75 -9.20
CA GLU A 275 -22.51 13.01 -8.11
C GLU A 275 -23.15 12.98 -6.72
#